data_AF-A0A1I4EGL7-F1
#
_entry.id   AF-A0A1I4EGL7-F1
#
_cell.length_a   1.000
_cell.length_b   1.000
_cell.length_c   1.000
_cell.angle_alpha   90.00
_cell.angle_beta   90.00
_cell.angle_gamma   90.00
#
_symmetry.space_group_name_H-M   'P 1'
#
loop_
_entity.id
_entity.type
_entity.pdbx_description
1 polymer ?
#
loop_
_entity_poly.entity_id
_entity_poly.type
_entity_poly.pdbx_seq_one_letter_code
_entity_poly.pdbx_strand_id
1 'polypeptide(L)' 'MLLSESPGEAMASDFRAACVELADAEAVCRSRDTPATRRRVEECRDRIDAILDMWNAAGHAR' A
#
# COMPACT_ATOMS: atom_id res chain seq x y z
N MET A 1 -13.21 19.18 -16.94
CA MET A 1 -12.76 17.93 -17.59
C MET A 1 -12.17 17.06 -16.50
N LEU A 2 -12.89 16.02 -16.06
CA LEU A 2 -12.35 15.01 -15.14
C LEU A 2 -11.54 14.05 -16.01
N LEU A 3 -10.21 14.13 -15.95
CA LEU A 3 -9.38 13.04 -16.44
C LEU A 3 -9.64 11.88 -15.49
N SER A 4 -10.47 10.92 -15.90
CA SER A 4 -10.55 9.64 -15.21
C SER A 4 -9.16 9.02 -15.28
N GLU A 5 -8.49 8.88 -14.14
CA GLU A 5 -7.24 8.11 -14.07
C GLU A 5 -7.48 6.76 -14.73
N SER A 6 -6.54 6.37 -15.59
CA SER A 6 -6.55 5.01 -16.10
C SER A 6 -6.45 4.04 -14.91
N PRO A 7 -7.01 2.82 -15.00
CA PRO A 7 -6.93 1.85 -13.90
C PRO A 7 -5.50 1.60 -13.40
N GLY A 8 -4.50 1.70 -14.28
CA GLY A 8 -3.09 1.59 -13.92
C GLY A 8 -2.56 2.80 -13.14
N GLU A 9 -2.99 4.01 -13.47
CA GLU A 9 -2.62 5.22 -12.72
C GLU A 9 -3.23 5.22 -11.33
N ALA A 10 -4.50 4.82 -11.21
CA ALA A 10 -5.17 4.67 -9.92
C ALA A 10 -4.44 3.64 -9.02
N MET A 11 -4.11 2.45 -9.56
CA MET A 11 -3.35 1.43 -8.82
C MET A 11 -1.95 1.93 -8.42
N ALA A 12 -1.25 2.65 -9.31
CA ALA A 12 0.05 3.22 -8.99
C ALA A 12 -0.05 4.32 -7.91
N SER A 13 -1.16 5.06 -7.87
CA SER A 13 -1.46 6.03 -6.82
C SER A 13 -1.71 5.35 -5.48
N ASP A 14 -2.54 4.31 -5.45
CA ASP A 14 -2.83 3.52 -4.26
C ASP A 14 -1.56 2.86 -3.71
N PHE A 15 -0.72 2.31 -4.57
CA PHE A 15 0.57 1.72 -4.17
C PHE A 15 1.49 2.76 -3.53
N ARG A 16 1.63 3.95 -4.13
CA ARG A 16 2.45 5.02 -3.55
C ARG A 16 1.90 5.46 -2.19
N ALA A 17 0.59 5.60 -2.05
CA ALA A 17 -0.05 5.95 -0.79
C ALA A 17 0.23 4.88 0.29
N ALA A 18 0.10 3.60 -0.04
CA ALA A 18 0.38 2.51 0.88
C ALA A 18 1.86 2.47 1.33
N CYS A 19 2.80 2.78 0.44
CA CYS A 19 4.22 2.91 0.78
C CYS A 19 4.50 4.06 1.76
N VAL A 20 3.82 5.20 1.60
CA VAL A 20 3.92 6.32 2.55
C VAL A 20 3.36 5.92 3.91
N GLU A 21 2.19 5.30 3.95
CA GLU A 21 1.59 4.80 5.19
C GLU A 21 2.49 3.79 5.92
N LEU A 22 3.16 2.90 5.17
CA LEU A 22 4.11 1.94 5.73
C LEU A 22 5.32 2.67 6.35
N ALA A 23 5.91 3.63 5.63
CA ALA A 23 7.07 4.38 6.12
C ALA A 23 6.74 5.13 7.43
N ASP A 24 5.54 5.71 7.51
CA ASP A 24 5.05 6.37 8.72
C ASP A 24 4.83 5.37 9.86
N ALA A 25 4.20 4.22 9.59
CA ALA A 25 4.01 3.16 10.57
C ALA A 25 5.35 2.63 11.11
N GLU A 26 6.34 2.44 10.24
CA GLU A 26 7.69 2.03 10.64
C GLU A 26 8.39 3.11 11.47
N ALA A 27 8.24 4.39 11.15
CA ALA A 27 8.79 5.48 11.94
C ALA A 27 8.17 5.52 13.35
N VAL A 28 6.84 5.37 13.45
CA VAL A 28 6.14 5.26 14.73
C VAL A 28 6.61 4.04 15.51
N CYS A 29 6.72 2.87 14.86
CA CYS A 29 7.19 1.66 15.53
C CYS A 29 8.65 1.77 16.00
N ARG A 30 9.53 2.42 15.24
CA ARG A 30 10.92 2.70 15.65
C ARG A 30 11.00 3.63 16.86
N SER A 31 10.13 4.66 16.91
CA SER A 31 10.11 5.60 18.04
C SER A 31 9.47 4.98 19.29
N ARG A 32 8.51 4.07 19.14
CA ARG A 32 7.85 3.37 20.25
C ARG A 32 7.41 1.97 19.83
N ASP A 33 8.27 0.99 20.09
CA ASP A 33 7.99 -0.41 19.75
C ASP A 33 7.00 -1.03 20.74
N THR A 34 5.78 -1.26 20.26
CA THR A 34 4.70 -1.92 20.98
C THR A 34 4.02 -2.94 20.08
N PRO A 35 3.29 -3.93 20.63
CA PRO A 35 2.51 -4.85 19.81
C PRO A 35 1.54 -4.14 18.84
N ALA A 36 0.97 -3.01 19.26
CA ALA A 36 0.05 -2.23 18.44
C ALA A 36 0.76 -1.56 17.25
N THR A 37 1.95 -0.99 17.45
CA THR A 37 2.71 -0.36 16.36
C THR A 37 3.28 -1.38 15.39
N ARG A 38 3.70 -2.56 15.87
CA ARG A 38 4.11 -3.68 14.99
C ARG A 38 2.94 -4.20 14.16
N ARG A 39 1.78 -4.40 14.77
CA ARG A 39 0.56 -4.77 14.05
C ARG A 39 0.22 -3.75 12.95
N ARG A 40 0.40 -2.45 13.22
CA ARG A 40 0.14 -1.42 12.21
C ARG A 40 1.09 -1.54 11.00
N VAL A 41 2.35 -1.87 11.23
CA VAL A 41 3.31 -2.14 10.15
C VAL A 41 2.89 -3.36 9.33
N GLU A 42 2.45 -4.45 9.98
CA GLU A 42 1.93 -5.65 9.31
C GLU A 42 0.71 -5.32 8.45
N GLU A 43 -0.27 -4.59 8.99
CA GLU A 43 -1.46 -4.15 8.23
C GLU A 43 -1.10 -3.32 6.99
N CYS A 44 -0.09 -2.45 7.08
CA CYS A 44 0.39 -1.69 5.93
C CYS A 44 1.07 -2.59 4.88
N ARG A 45 1.82 -3.62 5.31
CA ARG A 45 2.44 -4.60 4.39
C ARG A 45 1.38 -5.46 3.70
N ASP A 46 0.41 -5.98 4.44
CA ASP A 46 -0.71 -6.75 3.88
C ASP A 46 -1.48 -5.96 2.81
N ARG A 47 -1.65 -4.64 3.03
CA ARG A 47 -2.30 -3.76 2.05
C ARG A 47 -1.46 -3.61 0.78
N ILE A 48 -0.14 -3.47 0.90
CA ILE A 48 0.77 -3.40 -0.25
C ILE A 48 0.70 -4.71 -1.05
N ASP A 49 0.77 -5.85 -0.37
CA ASP A 49 0.70 -7.16 -1.00
C ASP A 49 -0.62 -7.33 -1.77
N ALA A 50 -1.75 -6.94 -1.18
CA ALA A 50 -3.05 -6.97 -1.86
C ALA A 50 -3.08 -6.11 -3.14
N ILE A 51 -2.45 -4.93 -3.14
CA ILE A 51 -2.37 -4.06 -4.33
C ILE A 51 -1.51 -4.73 -5.41
N LEU A 52 -0.38 -5.32 -5.03
CA LEU A 52 0.50 -6.03 -5.96
C LEU A 52 -0.18 -7.27 -6.55
N ASP A 53 -0.94 -8.02 -5.74
CA ASP A 53 -1.72 -9.16 -6.19
C ASP A 53 -2.78 -8.74 -7.22
N MET A 54 -3.49 -7.63 -6.98
CA MET A 54 -4.44 -7.07 -7.94
C MET A 54 -3.76 -6.68 -9.26
N TRP A 55 -2.58 -6.09 -9.19
CA TRP A 55 -1.82 -5.73 -10.38
C TRP A 55 -1.37 -6.97 -11.15
N ASN A 56 -0.81 -7.97 -10.47
CA ASN A 56 -0.40 -9.23 -11.09
C ASN A 56 -1.59 -9.93 -11.75
N ALA A 57 -2.74 -9.99 -11.07
CA ALA A 57 -3.96 -10.55 -11.63
C ALA A 57 -4.43 -9.80 -12.89
N ALA A 58 -4.38 -8.47 -12.89
CA ALA A 58 -4.70 -7.66 -14.06
C ALA A 58 -3.71 -7.86 -15.22
N GLY A 59 -2.43 -8.11 -14.91
CA GLY A 59 -1.39 -8.43 -15.89
C GLY A 59 -1.56 -9.80 -16.54
N HIS A 60 -2.03 -10.80 -15.77
CA HIS A 60 -2.29 -12.17 -16.26
C HIS A 60 -3.65 -12.34 -16.97
N ALA A 61 -4.52 -11.32 -16.93
CA ALA A 61 -5.80 -11.32 -17.64
C ALA A 61 -5.69 -10.87 -19.12
N ARG A 62 -4.49 -10.55 -19.60
CA ARG A 62 -4.18 -10.16 -20.98
C ARG A 62 -3.52 -11.31 -21.74
#